data_AF-A0A2Z4FJI0-F1
#
_entry.id   AF-A0A2Z4FJI0-F1
#
_cell.length_a   1.000
_cell.length_b   1.000
_cell.length_c   1.000
_cell.angle_alpha   90.00
_cell.angle_beta   90.00
_cell.angle_gamma   90.00
#
_symmetry.space_group_name_H-M   'P 1'
#
loop_
_entity.id
_entity.type
_entity.pdbx_description
1 polymer ?
#
loop_
_entity_poly.entity_id
_entity_poly.type
_entity_poly.pdbx_seq_one_letter_code
_entity_poly.pdbx_strand_id
1 'polypeptide(L)'
;MANSPTKSTLGVSLFVASAFLLSACASSVYHLPPPPTPAGQAAAAADGEASAVDDEALDAAARASLLKLYELVKREQYEEAEQYLSQETRDFLSAASGVNDPSALLSSGEFKHRDGRVLQVNPVNLLFGGNIVSVRDALKEADEGETANRRVLYVIDPQEVSHRVIMISEGGKWVLHTTSISADGARLAQ
;
A
#
# COMPACT_ATOMS: atom_id res chain seq x y z
N MET A 1 -3.75 62.48 -14.73
CA MET A 1 -3.14 63.05 -13.50
C MET A 1 -1.65 62.71 -13.50
N ALA A 2 -0.81 63.51 -12.87
CA ALA A 2 0.65 63.35 -12.91
C ALA A 2 1.19 62.69 -11.63
N ASN A 3 2.30 61.95 -11.76
CA ASN A 3 3.52 62.21 -11.00
C ASN A 3 4.69 61.31 -11.45
N SER A 4 5.77 61.95 -11.87
CA SER A 4 7.17 61.48 -11.73
C SER A 4 7.74 62.17 -10.46
N PRO A 5 9.01 61.97 -10.01
CA PRO A 5 10.14 61.18 -10.55
C PRO A 5 10.70 60.21 -9.45
N THR A 6 11.98 59.86 -9.21
CA THR A 6 13.31 60.35 -9.66
C THR A 6 14.46 59.34 -9.37
N LYS A 7 15.54 59.45 -10.16
CA LYS A 7 16.98 59.22 -9.82
C LYS A 7 17.48 57.85 -9.31
N SER A 8 18.42 57.30 -10.08
CA SER A 8 19.49 56.38 -9.65
C SER A 8 20.63 57.11 -8.93
N THR A 9 21.44 56.38 -8.14
CA THR A 9 22.85 56.72 -7.82
C THR A 9 23.69 55.44 -7.69
N LEU A 10 25.01 55.55 -7.84
CA LEU A 10 25.99 54.43 -7.82
C LEU A 10 26.30 53.91 -6.41
N GLY A 11 26.88 52.70 -6.31
CA GLY A 11 27.23 52.07 -5.02
C GLY A 11 28.35 51.00 -5.08
N VAL A 12 29.53 51.37 -5.59
CA VAL A 12 30.89 50.81 -5.29
C VAL A 12 31.08 49.29 -5.10
N SER A 13 31.92 48.69 -5.94
CA SER A 13 32.46 47.32 -5.77
C SER A 13 33.43 47.19 -4.58
N LEU A 14 33.44 46.04 -3.91
CA LEU A 14 34.57 45.62 -3.07
C LEU A 14 34.88 44.12 -3.24
N PHE A 15 36.17 43.78 -3.33
CA PHE A 15 36.65 42.40 -3.40
C PHE A 15 36.50 41.67 -2.06
N VAL A 16 36.11 40.39 -2.09
CA VAL A 16 36.39 39.41 -1.04
C VAL A 16 36.95 38.13 -1.69
N ALA A 17 37.97 37.54 -1.06
CA ALA A 17 38.86 36.57 -1.68
C ALA A 17 38.20 35.22 -2.05
N SER A 18 38.66 34.64 -3.17
CA SER A 18 38.41 33.24 -3.51
C SER A 18 39.26 32.31 -2.63
N ALA A 19 38.68 31.78 -1.55
CA ALA A 19 39.30 30.74 -0.74
C ALA A 19 39.13 29.37 -1.41
N PHE A 20 40.14 28.91 -2.14
CA PHE A 20 40.20 27.53 -2.64
C PHE A 20 40.38 26.55 -1.47
N LEU A 21 39.26 26.10 -0.90
CA LEU A 21 39.24 24.98 0.04
C LEU A 21 39.51 23.68 -0.74
N LEU A 22 40.79 23.30 -0.82
CA LEU A 22 41.22 21.98 -1.23
C LEU A 22 40.71 20.95 -0.20
N SER A 23 39.49 20.46 -0.43
CA SER A 23 38.90 19.38 0.35
C SER A 23 39.73 18.13 0.16
N ALA A 24 40.55 17.80 1.15
CA ALA A 24 41.31 16.57 1.15
C ALA A 24 40.33 15.39 1.25
N CYS A 25 40.18 14.64 0.16
CA CYS A 25 39.44 13.38 0.16
C CYS A 25 40.16 12.35 1.04
N ALA A 26 39.94 12.42 2.34
CA ALA A 26 40.31 11.37 3.27
C ALA A 26 39.57 10.09 2.84
N SER A 27 40.31 9.18 2.23
CA SER A 27 39.81 7.87 1.82
C SER A 27 39.40 7.09 3.06
N SER A 28 38.11 7.09 3.39
CA SER A 28 37.54 6.22 4.40
C SER A 28 37.68 4.78 3.93
N VAL A 29 38.75 4.12 4.40
CA VAL A 29 38.89 2.66 4.32
C VAL A 29 37.61 2.08 4.91
N TYR A 30 36.86 1.33 4.10
CA TYR A 30 35.59 0.75 4.52
C TYR A 30 35.88 -0.37 5.51
N HIS A 31 36.03 -0.01 6.78
CA HIS A 31 36.37 -0.93 7.84
C HIS A 31 35.14 -1.80 8.10
N LEU A 32 35.11 -2.98 7.49
CA LEU A 32 34.12 -3.99 7.84
C LEU A 32 34.14 -4.17 9.37
N PRO A 33 32.99 -4.27 10.03
CA PRO A 33 32.96 -4.64 11.44
C PRO A 33 33.65 -6.00 11.58
N PRO A 34 34.35 -6.26 12.70
CA PRO A 34 34.89 -7.59 12.96
C PRO A 34 33.74 -8.60 12.90
N PRO A 35 33.92 -9.78 12.27
CA PRO A 35 32.85 -10.75 12.14
C PRO A 35 32.31 -11.10 13.54
N PRO A 36 30.98 -11.20 13.72
CA PRO A 36 30.39 -11.45 15.02
C PRO A 36 31.00 -12.70 15.64
N THR A 37 31.28 -12.64 16.95
CA THR A 37 31.79 -13.79 17.71
C THR A 37 30.79 -14.95 17.66
N PRO A 38 31.17 -16.22 17.96
CA PRO A 38 30.21 -17.32 17.96
C PRO A 38 28.96 -17.08 18.83
N ALA A 39 29.08 -16.33 19.92
CA ALA A 39 27.94 -15.88 20.73
C ALA A 39 27.10 -14.80 20.02
N GLY A 40 27.73 -13.86 19.32
CA GLY A 40 27.04 -12.88 18.47
C GLY A 40 26.39 -13.49 17.22
N GLN A 41 26.94 -14.58 16.69
CA GLN A 41 26.34 -15.37 15.61
C GLN A 41 25.11 -16.14 16.11
N ALA A 42 25.18 -16.74 17.30
CA ALA A 42 24.03 -17.38 17.94
C ALA A 42 22.91 -16.36 18.25
N ALA A 43 23.27 -15.16 18.73
CA ALA A 43 22.31 -14.07 18.93
C ALA A 43 21.69 -13.61 17.60
N ALA A 44 22.49 -13.27 16.58
CA ALA A 44 21.98 -12.83 15.29
C ALA A 44 21.17 -13.91 14.55
N ALA A 45 21.47 -15.19 14.77
CA ALA A 45 20.64 -16.30 14.27
C ALA A 45 19.29 -16.36 14.99
N ALA A 46 19.27 -16.24 16.32
CA ALA A 46 18.04 -16.22 17.11
C ALA A 46 17.18 -14.98 16.82
N ASP A 47 17.78 -13.81 16.66
CA ASP A 47 17.08 -12.57 16.28
C ASP A 47 16.49 -12.70 14.86
N GLY A 48 17.20 -13.34 13.93
CA GLY A 48 16.71 -13.60 12.57
C GLY A 48 15.62 -14.67 12.51
N GLU A 49 15.72 -15.73 13.31
CA GLU A 49 14.69 -16.78 13.43
C GLU A 49 13.42 -16.24 14.10
N ALA A 50 13.55 -15.40 15.14
CA ALA A 50 12.43 -14.68 15.74
C ALA A 50 11.74 -13.73 14.73
N SER A 51 12.52 -12.94 13.97
CA SER A 51 11.98 -12.05 12.95
C SER A 51 11.18 -12.81 11.88
N ALA A 52 11.68 -13.97 11.43
CA ALA A 52 10.99 -14.80 10.45
C ALA A 52 9.69 -15.42 10.99
N VAL A 53 9.67 -15.83 12.27
CA VAL A 53 8.45 -16.33 12.94
C VAL A 53 7.41 -15.23 13.11
N ASP A 54 7.82 -14.01 13.47
CA ASP A 54 6.92 -12.86 13.54
C ASP A 54 6.35 -12.50 12.15
N ASP A 55 7.17 -12.51 11.09
CA ASP A 55 6.69 -12.24 9.74
C ASP A 55 5.70 -13.33 9.22
N GLU A 56 5.97 -14.62 9.41
CA GLU A 56 5.02 -15.70 9.04
C GLU A 56 3.69 -15.58 9.83
N ALA A 57 3.75 -15.17 11.11
CA ALA A 57 2.56 -14.94 11.91
C ALA A 57 1.71 -13.74 11.41
N LEU A 58 2.36 -12.67 10.96
CA LEU A 58 1.69 -11.52 10.34
C LEU A 58 1.04 -11.89 9.01
N ASP A 59 1.70 -12.70 8.18
CA ASP A 59 1.19 -13.19 6.89
C ASP A 59 -0.04 -14.08 7.10
N ALA A 60 0.05 -15.03 8.03
CA ALA A 60 -1.06 -15.89 8.41
C ALA A 60 -2.27 -15.08 8.93
N ALA A 61 -2.04 -14.04 9.72
CA ALA A 61 -3.09 -13.16 10.25
C ALA A 61 -3.75 -12.28 9.16
N ALA A 62 -2.95 -11.75 8.22
CA ALA A 62 -3.44 -10.99 7.07
C ALA A 62 -4.29 -11.88 6.16
N ARG A 63 -3.80 -13.07 5.85
CA ARG A 63 -4.46 -14.12 5.06
C ARG A 63 -5.76 -14.61 5.70
N ALA A 64 -5.77 -14.86 7.01
CA ALA A 64 -6.97 -15.24 7.75
C ALA A 64 -8.06 -14.15 7.68
N SER A 65 -7.66 -12.88 7.80
CA SER A 65 -8.58 -11.74 7.71
C SER A 65 -9.13 -11.56 6.28
N LEU A 66 -8.30 -11.75 5.25
CA LEU A 66 -8.73 -11.73 3.84
C LEU A 66 -9.74 -12.85 3.53
N LEU A 67 -9.47 -14.07 4.00
CA LEU A 67 -10.38 -15.21 3.81
C LEU A 67 -11.69 -15.03 4.58
N LYS A 68 -11.65 -14.40 5.77
CA LYS A 68 -12.87 -14.08 6.53
C LYS A 68 -13.72 -13.01 5.84
N LEU A 69 -13.10 -11.97 5.26
CA LEU A 69 -13.80 -10.99 4.44
C LEU A 69 -14.47 -11.66 3.22
N TYR A 70 -13.76 -12.53 2.51
CA TYR A 70 -14.30 -13.30 1.38
C TYR A 70 -15.48 -14.20 1.78
N GLU A 71 -15.43 -14.84 2.96
CA GLU A 71 -16.55 -15.61 3.50
C GLU A 71 -17.80 -14.74 3.73
N LEU A 72 -17.63 -13.55 4.33
CA LEU A 72 -18.72 -12.61 4.62
C LEU A 72 -19.35 -12.05 3.34
N VAL A 73 -18.53 -11.62 2.37
CA VAL A 73 -18.97 -11.14 1.06
C VAL A 73 -19.75 -12.23 0.31
N LYS A 74 -19.31 -13.50 0.37
CA LYS A 74 -20.03 -14.64 -0.24
C LYS A 74 -21.31 -15.07 0.49
N ARG A 75 -21.58 -14.53 1.68
CA ARG A 75 -22.83 -14.72 2.43
C ARG A 75 -23.70 -13.47 2.44
N GLU A 76 -23.32 -12.44 1.67
CA GLU A 76 -24.03 -11.16 1.59
C GLU A 76 -24.07 -10.41 2.95
N GLN A 77 -23.18 -10.77 3.89
CA GLN A 77 -23.04 -10.20 5.23
C GLN A 77 -22.23 -8.88 5.19
N TYR A 78 -22.69 -7.90 4.41
CA TYR A 78 -21.90 -6.72 4.05
C TYR A 78 -21.58 -5.80 5.24
N GLU A 79 -22.50 -5.63 6.20
CA GLU A 79 -22.27 -4.88 7.44
C GLU A 79 -21.13 -5.46 8.30
N GLU A 80 -20.97 -6.79 8.31
CA GLU A 80 -19.83 -7.46 8.95
C GLU A 80 -18.55 -7.35 8.10
N ALA A 81 -18.69 -7.40 6.77
CA ALA A 81 -17.59 -7.31 5.82
C ALA A 81 -16.87 -5.94 5.88
N GLU A 82 -17.60 -4.84 6.06
CA GLU A 82 -17.04 -3.49 6.18
C GLU A 82 -15.96 -3.35 7.27
N GLN A 83 -16.07 -4.13 8.34
CA GLN A 83 -15.11 -4.16 9.43
C GLN A 83 -13.75 -4.72 9.02
N TYR A 84 -13.66 -5.38 7.85
CA TYR A 84 -12.43 -5.94 7.28
C TYR A 84 -11.97 -5.15 6.04
N LEU A 85 -12.55 -3.97 5.78
CA LEU A 85 -12.10 -3.02 4.77
C LEU A 85 -11.28 -1.90 5.43
N SER A 86 -10.33 -1.30 4.70
CA SER A 86 -9.64 -0.09 5.14
C SER A 86 -10.59 1.11 5.13
N GLN A 87 -10.23 2.19 5.85
CA GLN A 87 -11.02 3.42 5.79
C GLN A 87 -11.11 3.96 4.35
N GLU A 88 -10.00 3.99 3.63
CA GLU A 88 -9.94 4.42 2.22
C GLU A 88 -10.81 3.54 1.31
N THR A 89 -10.94 2.25 1.60
CA THR A 89 -11.82 1.33 0.84
C THR A 89 -13.30 1.62 1.13
N ARG A 90 -13.68 1.88 2.40
CA ARG A 90 -15.05 2.31 2.75
C ARG A 90 -15.42 3.65 2.10
N ASP A 91 -14.49 4.61 2.09
CA ASP A 91 -14.67 5.92 1.48
C ASP A 91 -14.82 5.79 -0.05
N PHE A 92 -14.01 4.95 -0.70
CA PHE A 92 -14.15 4.63 -2.13
C PHE A 92 -15.51 4.02 -2.46
N LEU A 93 -15.95 2.99 -1.71
CA LEU A 93 -17.23 2.31 -1.97
C LEU A 93 -18.43 3.25 -1.79
N SER A 94 -18.40 4.11 -0.76
CA SER A 94 -19.42 5.15 -0.54
C SER A 94 -19.45 6.18 -1.67
N ALA A 95 -18.28 6.66 -2.11
CA ALA A 95 -18.20 7.57 -3.25
C ALA A 95 -18.70 6.94 -4.57
N ALA A 96 -18.55 5.62 -4.71
CA ALA A 96 -18.92 4.85 -5.89
C ALA A 96 -20.39 4.38 -5.91
N SER A 97 -21.03 4.17 -4.76
CA SER A 97 -22.50 4.00 -4.67
C SER A 97 -23.24 5.32 -4.87
N GLY A 98 -22.60 6.44 -4.50
CA GLY A 98 -23.23 7.77 -4.49
C GLY A 98 -24.10 8.01 -3.27
N VAL A 99 -23.97 7.18 -2.23
CA VAL A 99 -24.57 7.34 -0.89
C VAL A 99 -23.48 7.15 0.17
N ASN A 100 -23.65 7.73 1.35
CA ASN A 100 -22.66 7.65 2.43
C ASN A 100 -22.74 6.30 3.19
N ASP A 101 -22.63 5.21 2.44
CA ASP A 101 -22.81 3.82 2.86
C ASP A 101 -21.94 2.92 1.94
N PRO A 102 -20.92 2.22 2.48
CA PRO A 102 -20.09 1.30 1.70
C PRO A 102 -20.83 0.01 1.30
N SER A 103 -21.65 -0.54 2.20
CA SER A 103 -22.49 -1.72 1.97
C SER A 103 -23.53 -1.50 0.87
N ALA A 104 -23.97 -0.27 0.63
CA ALA A 104 -24.88 0.06 -0.47
C ALA A 104 -24.34 -0.35 -1.85
N LEU A 105 -23.02 -0.23 -2.10
CA LEU A 105 -22.42 -0.74 -3.35
C LEU A 105 -22.41 -2.26 -3.35
N LEU A 106 -21.95 -2.87 -2.26
CA LEU A 106 -21.79 -4.33 -2.18
C LEU A 106 -23.13 -5.07 -2.26
N SER A 107 -24.21 -4.49 -1.74
CA SER A 107 -25.56 -5.06 -1.77
C SER A 107 -26.32 -4.83 -3.08
N SER A 108 -26.19 -3.65 -3.71
CA SER A 108 -26.80 -3.39 -5.03
C SER A 108 -26.02 -4.00 -6.19
N GLY A 109 -24.70 -4.12 -6.04
CA GLY A 109 -23.77 -4.37 -7.14
C GLY A 109 -23.72 -3.22 -8.16
N GLU A 110 -24.27 -2.03 -7.87
CA GLU A 110 -24.30 -0.89 -8.80
C GLU A 110 -23.11 0.05 -8.54
N PHE A 111 -22.17 0.10 -9.48
CA PHE A 111 -21.07 1.07 -9.48
C PHE A 111 -21.44 2.28 -10.35
N LYS A 112 -21.44 3.48 -9.76
CA LYS A 112 -21.70 4.73 -10.48
C LYS A 112 -20.40 5.36 -10.98
N HIS A 113 -20.13 5.22 -12.26
CA HIS A 113 -18.96 5.79 -12.91
C HIS A 113 -19.06 7.33 -13.02
N ARG A 114 -17.91 8.03 -13.05
CA ARG A 114 -17.81 9.50 -13.03
C ARG A 114 -18.49 10.23 -14.19
N ASP A 115 -18.83 9.50 -15.27
CA ASP A 115 -19.55 10.01 -16.45
C ASP A 115 -21.08 9.83 -16.35
N GLY A 116 -21.58 9.31 -15.21
CA GLY A 116 -22.99 9.06 -14.97
C GLY A 116 -23.50 7.68 -15.39
N ARG A 117 -22.65 6.82 -15.98
CA ARG A 117 -23.02 5.42 -16.25
C ARG A 117 -23.12 4.62 -14.95
N VAL A 118 -24.14 3.78 -14.84
CA VAL A 118 -24.21 2.72 -13.83
C VAL A 118 -23.69 1.43 -14.47
N LEU A 119 -22.79 0.74 -13.78
CA LEU A 119 -22.21 -0.53 -14.17
C LEU A 119 -22.60 -1.59 -13.13
N GLN A 120 -23.08 -2.74 -13.58
CA GLN A 120 -23.32 -3.88 -12.69
C GLN A 120 -21.99 -4.59 -12.41
N VAL A 121 -21.61 -4.72 -11.15
CA VAL A 121 -20.37 -5.36 -10.71
C VAL A 121 -20.68 -6.42 -9.67
N ASN A 122 -19.97 -7.55 -9.71
CA ASN A 122 -20.06 -8.58 -8.69
C ASN A 122 -19.12 -8.23 -7.51
N PRO A 123 -19.59 -8.17 -6.24
CA PRO A 123 -18.76 -7.80 -5.08
C PRO A 123 -17.51 -8.66 -4.86
N VAL A 124 -17.53 -9.94 -5.26
CA VAL A 124 -16.36 -10.82 -5.19
C VAL A 124 -15.31 -10.40 -6.23
N ASN A 125 -15.74 -10.14 -7.48
CA ASN A 125 -14.83 -9.68 -8.53
C ASN A 125 -14.29 -8.27 -8.23
N LEU A 126 -15.14 -7.39 -7.66
CA LEU A 126 -14.82 -6.03 -7.23
C LEU A 126 -13.67 -6.00 -6.20
N LEU A 127 -13.72 -6.86 -5.18
CA LEU A 127 -12.78 -6.83 -4.05
C LEU A 127 -11.57 -7.76 -4.21
N PHE A 128 -11.69 -8.86 -4.96
CA PHE A 128 -10.66 -9.92 -5.06
C PHE A 128 -10.22 -10.25 -6.49
N GLY A 129 -10.81 -9.63 -7.52
CA GLY A 129 -10.59 -9.96 -8.93
C GLY A 129 -11.32 -11.21 -9.42
N GLY A 130 -11.68 -12.13 -8.53
CA GLY A 130 -12.44 -13.35 -8.82
C GLY A 130 -12.76 -14.16 -7.57
N ASN A 131 -13.31 -15.38 -7.73
CA ASN A 131 -13.47 -16.31 -6.62
C ASN A 131 -12.10 -16.79 -6.13
N ILE A 132 -11.82 -16.73 -4.83
CA ILE A 132 -10.58 -17.27 -4.26
C ILE A 132 -10.59 -18.81 -4.30
N VAL A 133 -9.57 -19.40 -4.93
CA VAL A 133 -9.22 -20.84 -4.86
C VAL A 133 -8.00 -21.05 -3.97
N SER A 134 -7.00 -20.17 -4.06
CA SER A 134 -5.87 -20.16 -3.12
C SER A 134 -5.32 -18.74 -2.91
N VAL A 135 -4.50 -18.57 -1.88
CA VAL A 135 -3.76 -17.34 -1.58
C VAL A 135 -2.27 -17.69 -1.46
N ARG A 136 -1.39 -16.81 -1.94
CA ARG A 136 0.08 -16.91 -1.80
C ARG A 136 0.66 -15.58 -1.32
N ASP A 137 1.76 -15.60 -0.59
CA ASP A 137 2.38 -14.37 -0.05
C ASP A 137 3.22 -13.66 -1.11
N ALA A 138 4.03 -14.40 -1.88
CA ALA A 138 4.90 -13.81 -2.90
C ALA A 138 4.86 -14.55 -4.25
N LEU A 139 5.09 -13.80 -5.33
CA LEU A 139 5.46 -14.33 -6.65
C LEU A 139 6.98 -14.22 -6.93
N LYS A 140 7.79 -14.33 -5.86
CA LYS A 140 9.24 -14.56 -5.87
C LYS A 140 10.14 -13.45 -6.44
N GLU A 141 9.58 -12.36 -6.94
CA GLU A 141 10.33 -11.22 -7.48
C GLU A 141 10.04 -9.95 -6.66
N ALA A 142 10.90 -9.72 -5.66
CA ALA A 142 11.04 -8.51 -4.84
C ALA A 142 9.72 -7.88 -4.32
N ASP A 143 9.38 -8.17 -3.07
CA ASP A 143 8.12 -7.79 -2.42
C ASP A 143 8.09 -6.29 -2.01
N GLU A 144 8.05 -5.41 -3.02
CA GLU A 144 8.20 -3.96 -2.84
C GLU A 144 7.09 -3.36 -1.96
N GLY A 145 7.53 -2.84 -0.82
CA GLY A 145 6.73 -2.07 0.14
C GLY A 145 6.02 -2.90 1.21
N GLU A 146 6.37 -4.17 1.41
CA GLU A 146 5.91 -4.88 2.61
C GLU A 146 6.51 -4.28 3.88
N THR A 147 5.72 -4.30 4.96
CA THR A 147 6.09 -3.80 6.29
C THR A 147 5.32 -4.57 7.37
N ALA A 148 5.64 -4.38 8.65
CA ALA A 148 4.86 -4.93 9.76
C ALA A 148 3.36 -4.53 9.76
N ASN A 149 2.99 -3.47 9.02
CA ASN A 149 1.60 -2.99 8.89
C ASN A 149 1.04 -3.07 7.45
N ARG A 150 1.75 -3.71 6.50
CA ARG A 150 1.32 -3.84 5.10
C ARG A 150 1.84 -5.13 4.47
N ARG A 151 0.92 -5.99 3.98
CA ARG A 151 1.23 -7.20 3.20
C ARG A 151 0.59 -7.19 1.82
N VAL A 152 1.15 -7.97 0.89
CA VAL A 152 0.83 -8.00 -0.54
C VAL A 152 0.45 -9.43 -0.93
N LEU A 153 -0.80 -9.81 -0.65
CA LEU A 153 -1.27 -11.17 -0.92
C LEU A 153 -1.68 -11.35 -2.39
N TYR A 154 -1.41 -12.54 -2.93
CA TYR A 154 -1.80 -12.92 -4.29
C TYR A 154 -2.95 -13.94 -4.23
N VAL A 155 -4.15 -13.50 -4.62
CA VAL A 155 -5.36 -14.32 -4.75
C VAL A 155 -5.34 -15.02 -6.09
N ILE A 156 -5.49 -16.35 -6.11
CA ILE A 156 -5.57 -17.13 -7.34
C ILE A 156 -6.99 -17.66 -7.53
N ASP A 157 -7.54 -17.47 -8.73
CA ASP A 157 -8.90 -17.80 -9.10
C ASP A 157 -9.04 -19.17 -9.84
N PRO A 158 -10.26 -19.63 -10.20
CA PRO A 158 -10.45 -20.91 -10.90
C PRO A 158 -9.95 -20.95 -12.34
N GLN A 159 -9.37 -19.86 -12.87
CA GLN A 159 -8.70 -19.78 -14.17
C GLN A 159 -7.18 -19.67 -14.02
N GLU A 160 -6.66 -19.91 -12.80
CA GLU A 160 -5.27 -19.74 -12.39
C GLU A 160 -4.73 -18.30 -12.53
N VAL A 161 -5.61 -17.30 -12.69
CA VAL A 161 -5.22 -15.90 -12.76
C VAL A 161 -4.94 -15.38 -11.34
N SER A 162 -3.83 -14.65 -11.20
CA SER A 162 -3.31 -14.16 -9.94
C SER A 162 -3.58 -12.66 -9.76
N HIS A 163 -4.47 -12.33 -8.83
CA HIS A 163 -4.89 -10.98 -8.48
C HIS A 163 -4.13 -10.47 -7.25
N ARG A 164 -3.36 -9.39 -7.40
CA ARG A 164 -2.65 -8.74 -6.28
C ARG A 164 -3.64 -7.98 -5.39
N VAL A 165 -3.68 -8.35 -4.12
CA VAL A 165 -4.45 -7.74 -3.03
C VAL A 165 -3.48 -7.11 -2.02
N ILE A 166 -3.87 -5.99 -1.40
CA ILE A 166 -3.08 -5.35 -0.34
C ILE A 166 -3.86 -5.44 0.97
N MET A 167 -3.22 -5.97 2.01
CA MET A 167 -3.73 -5.97 3.38
C MET A 167 -2.93 -4.96 4.20
N ILE A 168 -3.58 -4.19 5.05
CA ILE A 168 -2.92 -3.28 6.00
C ILE A 168 -3.43 -3.49 7.43
N SER A 169 -2.62 -3.16 8.43
CA SER A 169 -3.00 -3.23 9.84
C SER A 169 -3.60 -1.88 10.28
N GLU A 170 -4.93 -1.80 10.37
CA GLU A 170 -5.65 -0.65 10.94
C GLU A 170 -6.17 -1.03 12.34
N GLY A 171 -5.82 -0.24 13.36
CA GLY A 171 -6.31 -0.46 14.73
C GLY A 171 -5.92 -1.82 15.37
N GLY A 172 -4.89 -2.49 14.84
CA GLY A 172 -4.50 -3.85 15.25
C GLY A 172 -5.27 -4.97 14.54
N LYS A 173 -6.03 -4.65 13.49
CA LYS A 173 -6.74 -5.62 12.65
C LYS A 173 -6.24 -5.52 11.20
N TRP A 174 -6.01 -6.68 10.57
CA TRP A 174 -5.73 -6.73 9.14
C TRP A 174 -7.00 -6.49 8.32
N VAL A 175 -6.94 -5.50 7.43
CA VAL A 175 -8.05 -5.05 6.58
C VAL A 175 -7.62 -4.91 5.12
N LEU A 176 -8.56 -5.16 4.21
CA LEU A 176 -8.38 -5.02 2.77
C LEU A 176 -8.24 -3.54 2.40
N HIS A 177 -7.15 -3.18 1.74
CA HIS A 177 -6.92 -1.85 1.18
C HIS A 177 -6.91 -1.95 -0.35
N THR A 178 -7.96 -1.44 -1.00
CA THR A 178 -8.04 -1.33 -2.45
C THR A 178 -8.32 0.10 -2.90
N THR A 179 -7.47 0.59 -3.80
CA THR A 179 -7.46 1.96 -4.32
C THR A 179 -7.53 2.00 -5.85
N SER A 180 -7.64 0.83 -6.49
CA SER A 180 -7.82 0.66 -7.94
C SER A 180 -8.67 -0.58 -8.22
N ILE A 181 -9.98 -0.38 -8.30
CA ILE A 181 -10.91 -1.43 -8.70
C ILE A 181 -11.20 -1.32 -10.20
N SER A 182 -11.22 -2.46 -10.90
CA SER A 182 -11.70 -2.54 -12.28
C SER A 182 -13.14 -3.04 -12.31
N ALA A 183 -13.97 -2.43 -13.16
CA ALA A 183 -15.29 -2.97 -13.50
C ALA A 183 -15.20 -4.19 -14.45
N ASP A 184 -14.13 -4.28 -15.25
CA ASP A 184 -13.99 -5.20 -16.40
C ASP A 184 -12.73 -6.10 -16.30
N GLY A 185 -12.11 -6.22 -15.12
CA GLY A 185 -10.82 -6.88 -14.89
C GLY A 185 -9.59 -6.10 -15.41
N ALA A 186 -9.73 -5.34 -16.50
CA ALA A 186 -8.71 -4.40 -16.97
C ALA A 186 -8.54 -3.23 -15.99
N ARG A 187 -7.43 -3.15 -15.25
CA ARG A 187 -7.16 -2.06 -14.28
C ARG A 187 -7.35 -0.70 -14.93
N LEU A 188 -8.25 0.11 -14.36
CA LEU A 188 -8.35 1.53 -14.68
C LEU A 188 -7.06 2.21 -14.18
N ALA A 189 -6.26 2.72 -15.11
CA ALA A 189 -5.13 3.57 -14.78
C ALA A 189 -5.62 4.88 -14.13
N GLN A 190 -4.85 5.38 -13.17
CA GLN A 190 -5.10 6.65 -12.47
C GLN A 190 -4.77 7.86 -13.34
#